data_AF-A0A9E3QVF7-F1
#
_entry.id   AF-A0A9E3QVF7-F1
#
_cell.length_a   1.000
_cell.length_b   1.000
_cell.length_c   1.000
_cell.angle_alpha   90.00
_cell.angle_beta   90.00
_cell.angle_gamma   90.00
#
_symmetry.space_group_name_H-M   'P 1'
#
loop_
_entity.id
_entity.type
_entity.pdbx_description
1 polymer ?
#
loop_
_entity_poly.entity_id
_entity_poly.type
_entity_poly.pdbx_seq_one_letter_code
_entity_poly.pdbx_strand_id
1 'polypeptide(L)'
;MTSRLMRGLMAAAVLGALLGGCFAAQPAPECQVAAGTPLYDTNNFATFFTKKSGTCAADVALTFDEVGFQRYQAPGTKDVRIAIRTARMGTALSGERFEANHDPANDCSAYDEVGDCTMCLSSGGAGDNVCQAVDDPTPRVDPADPDGKNANALVALDLNPDAQGVCHTKAEATASESFRAEVVDLVDGGTASFPAFTERYVWKNVNIVNTTSFPGTLFTAEVTYSLDGCTDEYTAEGFWPLVTCSDDLACSPEANVDAGYAYGSGLNPAFKPRCDTTLGVCVLGEGLTVSSLAGR
;
A
#
# COMPACT_ATOMS: atom_id res chain seq x y z
N MET A 1 -65.67 -66.51 -6.18
CA MET A 1 -65.46 -65.44 -5.19
C MET A 1 -64.03 -65.56 -4.66
N THR A 2 -63.09 -64.79 -5.20
CA THR A 2 -61.70 -64.53 -4.74
C THR A 2 -61.05 -63.66 -5.84
N SER A 3 -61.23 -62.33 -5.84
CA SER A 3 -60.47 -61.30 -5.12
C SER A 3 -58.98 -61.20 -5.48
N ARG A 4 -58.68 -60.13 -6.25
CA ARG A 4 -57.55 -59.17 -6.17
C ARG A 4 -56.11 -59.66 -5.95
N LEU A 5 -55.21 -59.07 -6.74
CA LEU A 5 -53.74 -58.83 -6.62
C LEU A 5 -53.10 -59.29 -7.94
N MET A 6 -52.46 -58.49 -8.78
CA MET A 6 -51.38 -57.53 -8.56
C MET A 6 -51.39 -56.51 -9.72
N ARG A 7 -51.57 -55.23 -9.41
CA ARG A 7 -51.03 -54.12 -10.23
C ARG A 7 -49.88 -53.55 -9.42
N GLY A 8 -48.64 -53.71 -9.89
CA GLY A 8 -47.48 -53.19 -9.17
C GLY A 8 -46.16 -53.81 -9.59
N LEU A 9 -45.69 -53.47 -10.79
CA LEU A 9 -44.26 -53.35 -11.09
C LEU A 9 -44.12 -52.01 -11.82
N MET A 10 -43.93 -50.91 -11.10
CA MET A 10 -42.60 -50.34 -10.81
C MET A 10 -41.77 -50.16 -12.09
N ALA A 11 -42.18 -49.18 -12.90
CA ALA A 11 -41.28 -48.49 -13.81
C ALA A 11 -40.41 -47.55 -12.95
N ALA A 12 -39.20 -47.98 -12.62
CA ALA A 12 -38.22 -47.16 -11.91
C ALA A 12 -36.81 -47.57 -12.33
N ALA A 13 -36.36 -47.14 -13.52
CA ALA A 13 -34.97 -47.34 -13.93
C ALA A 13 -34.47 -46.40 -15.04
N VAL A 14 -34.89 -45.13 -15.13
CA VAL A 14 -34.16 -44.14 -15.97
C VAL A 14 -34.35 -42.72 -15.41
N LEU A 15 -33.63 -42.37 -14.34
CA LEU A 15 -33.47 -40.96 -13.94
C LEU A 15 -32.18 -40.78 -13.12
N GLY A 16 -31.03 -41.13 -13.68
CA GLY A 16 -29.74 -41.16 -12.97
C GLY A 16 -28.56 -40.52 -13.69
N ALA A 17 -28.78 -39.60 -14.65
CA ALA A 17 -27.68 -39.06 -15.47
C ALA A 17 -27.78 -37.58 -15.87
N LEU A 18 -28.55 -36.74 -15.15
CA LEU A 18 -28.66 -35.30 -15.45
C LEU A 18 -28.50 -34.38 -14.23
N LEU A 19 -27.87 -34.87 -13.16
CA LEU A 19 -27.32 -34.03 -12.09
C LEU A 19 -25.80 -33.87 -12.22
N GLY A 20 -25.27 -33.96 -13.45
CA GLY A 20 -24.00 -33.33 -13.80
C GLY A 20 -24.19 -31.81 -13.80
N GLY A 21 -24.51 -31.25 -12.63
CA GLY A 21 -24.51 -29.81 -12.41
C GLY A 21 -23.18 -29.26 -12.88
N CYS A 22 -23.25 -28.19 -13.66
CA CYS A 22 -22.14 -27.57 -14.36
C CYS A 22 -20.86 -27.48 -13.52
N PHE A 23 -19.94 -28.45 -13.66
CA PHE A 23 -18.51 -28.19 -13.55
C PHE A 23 -18.06 -27.46 -14.83
N ALA A 24 -18.79 -26.41 -15.22
CA ALA A 24 -18.28 -25.46 -16.19
C ALA A 24 -17.00 -24.95 -15.55
N ALA A 25 -15.86 -25.26 -16.19
CA ALA A 25 -14.56 -24.88 -15.68
C ALA A 25 -14.61 -23.40 -15.31
N GLN A 26 -14.46 -23.09 -14.02
CA GLN A 26 -14.42 -21.72 -13.57
C GLN A 26 -13.32 -21.03 -14.39
N PRO A 27 -13.58 -19.85 -14.99
CA PRO A 27 -12.55 -19.16 -15.72
C PRO A 27 -11.32 -19.00 -14.83
N ALA A 28 -10.13 -19.16 -15.42
CA ALA A 28 -8.89 -18.98 -14.69
C ALA A 28 -8.92 -17.62 -13.98
N PRO A 29 -8.52 -17.54 -12.70
CA PRO A 29 -8.53 -16.29 -11.97
C PRO A 29 -7.64 -15.29 -12.71
N GLU A 30 -8.17 -14.11 -12.99
CA GLU A 30 -7.38 -13.02 -13.54
C GLU A 30 -6.40 -12.50 -12.48
N CYS A 31 -5.31 -11.89 -12.93
CA CYS A 31 -4.36 -11.17 -12.09
C CYS A 31 -5.06 -10.07 -11.30
N GLN A 32 -5.15 -10.31 -10.00
CA GLN A 32 -5.60 -9.36 -9.00
C GLN A 32 -4.41 -8.82 -8.22
N VAL A 33 -4.58 -7.61 -7.72
CA VAL A 33 -3.62 -6.95 -6.86
C VAL A 33 -4.43 -6.22 -5.80
N ALA A 34 -4.03 -6.37 -4.54
CA ALA A 34 -4.63 -5.60 -3.47
C ALA A 34 -4.43 -4.11 -3.76
N ALA A 35 -5.49 -3.32 -3.57
CA ALA A 35 -5.43 -1.88 -3.82
C ALA A 35 -4.91 -1.16 -2.58
N GLY A 36 -4.09 -0.13 -2.81
CA GLY A 36 -3.63 0.79 -1.77
C GLY A 36 -3.26 2.14 -2.36
N THR A 37 -3.48 3.22 -1.60
CA THR A 37 -3.10 4.58 -1.97
C THR A 37 -2.34 5.22 -0.81
N PRO A 38 -1.01 5.42 -0.93
CA PRO A 38 -0.12 5.67 0.21
C PRO A 38 -0.18 7.09 0.78
N LEU A 39 -1.24 7.83 0.46
CA LEU A 39 -1.48 9.20 0.93
C LEU A 39 -2.74 9.33 1.78
N TYR A 40 -3.71 8.41 1.64
CA TYR A 40 -5.03 8.57 2.25
C TYR A 40 -5.62 7.29 2.80
N ASP A 41 -4.99 6.13 2.54
CA ASP A 41 -5.51 4.84 2.95
C ASP A 41 -4.42 4.08 3.72
N THR A 42 -4.84 3.43 4.80
CA THR A 42 -3.99 2.54 5.61
C THR A 42 -3.78 1.18 4.92
N ASN A 43 -4.47 0.92 3.82
CA ASN A 43 -4.41 -0.36 3.09
C ASN A 43 -3.27 -0.42 2.07
N ASN A 44 -2.05 -0.03 2.44
CA ASN A 44 -0.87 -0.16 1.57
C ASN A 44 -0.20 -1.51 1.74
N PHE A 45 0.77 -1.83 0.87
CA PHE A 45 1.70 -2.92 1.14
C PHE A 45 2.78 -2.45 2.10
N ALA A 46 3.00 -3.21 3.17
CA ALA A 46 4.21 -3.11 3.97
C ALA A 46 5.38 -3.67 3.14
N THR A 47 6.29 -2.81 2.68
CA THR A 47 7.36 -3.19 1.74
C THR A 47 8.72 -3.06 2.39
N PHE A 48 9.48 -4.15 2.37
CA PHE A 48 10.80 -4.25 2.97
C PHE A 48 11.85 -4.33 1.87
N PHE A 49 12.93 -3.58 2.06
CA PHE A 49 13.99 -3.43 1.07
C PHE A 49 15.28 -4.05 1.61
N THR A 50 15.87 -4.95 0.84
CA THR A 50 17.19 -5.50 1.12
C THR A 50 18.17 -4.94 0.09
N LYS A 51 19.10 -4.11 0.57
CA LYS A 51 20.12 -3.47 -0.28
C LYS A 51 21.04 -4.53 -0.90
N LYS A 52 21.16 -4.51 -2.23
CA LYS A 52 22.11 -5.31 -3.01
C LYS A 52 23.44 -4.56 -3.18
N SER A 53 23.37 -3.30 -3.58
CA SER A 53 24.53 -2.49 -3.96
C SER A 53 24.21 -0.99 -3.84
N GLY A 54 25.24 -0.14 -3.93
CA GLY A 54 25.08 1.30 -4.10
C GLY A 54 25.83 2.16 -3.09
N THR A 55 25.65 3.48 -3.20
CA THR A 55 26.46 4.51 -2.52
C THR A 55 25.65 5.46 -1.64
N CYS A 56 24.33 5.30 -1.52
CA CYS A 56 23.55 6.18 -0.65
C CYS A 56 23.97 5.99 0.82
N ALA A 57 23.95 7.10 1.56
CA ALA A 57 24.17 7.11 2.99
C ALA A 57 23.07 6.33 3.74
N ALA A 58 23.36 5.91 4.96
CA ALA A 58 22.47 4.99 5.71
C ALA A 58 21.09 5.60 6.03
N ASP A 59 21.03 6.92 6.20
CA ASP A 59 19.82 7.71 6.41
C ASP A 59 18.96 7.86 5.14
N VAL A 60 19.56 7.66 3.97
CA VAL A 60 18.87 7.68 2.67
C VAL A 60 18.44 6.29 2.22
N ALA A 61 19.16 5.25 2.66
CA ALA A 61 18.92 3.88 2.25
C ALA A 61 17.50 3.41 2.62
N LEU A 62 16.86 2.69 1.70
CA LEU A 62 15.55 2.11 1.91
C LEU A 62 15.67 0.84 2.75
N THR A 63 14.94 0.78 3.85
CA THR A 63 14.77 -0.43 4.66
C THR A 63 13.30 -0.86 4.68
N PHE A 64 12.40 0.12 4.74
CA PHE A 64 10.96 -0.04 4.75
C PHE A 64 10.28 1.15 4.04
N ASP A 65 9.16 0.89 3.38
CA ASP A 65 8.26 1.92 2.84
C ASP A 65 6.84 1.35 2.73
N GLU A 66 5.85 2.25 2.69
CA GLU A 66 4.49 1.88 2.30
C GLU A 66 4.35 2.02 0.80
N VAL A 67 3.81 0.99 0.14
CA VAL A 67 3.68 1.00 -1.32
C VAL A 67 2.23 0.72 -1.68
N GLY A 68 1.60 1.67 -2.38
CA GLY A 68 0.26 1.48 -2.91
C GLY A 68 0.29 1.02 -4.35
N PHE A 69 -0.56 0.04 -4.65
CA PHE A 69 -0.81 -0.44 -6.00
C PHE A 69 -2.23 -0.09 -6.43
N GLN A 70 -2.39 0.35 -7.69
CA GLN A 70 -3.70 0.55 -8.29
C GLN A 70 -3.77 -0.13 -9.67
N ARG A 71 -4.69 -1.08 -9.82
CA ARG A 71 -4.92 -1.78 -11.10
C ARG A 71 -5.83 -0.97 -12.00
N TYR A 72 -5.45 -0.88 -13.26
CA TYR A 72 -6.25 -0.31 -14.33
C TYR A 72 -6.38 -1.31 -15.47
N GLN A 73 -7.58 -1.42 -15.99
CA GLN A 73 -7.86 -2.17 -17.20
C GLN A 73 -8.84 -1.34 -18.04
N ALA A 74 -8.40 -0.91 -19.21
CA ALA A 74 -9.27 -0.14 -20.08
C ALA A 74 -10.45 -1.02 -20.54
N PRO A 75 -11.69 -0.51 -20.53
CA PRO A 75 -12.86 -1.28 -20.95
C PRO A 75 -12.67 -1.90 -22.34
N GLY A 76 -13.00 -3.19 -22.46
CA GLY A 76 -12.89 -3.94 -23.73
C GLY A 76 -11.45 -4.33 -24.13
N THR A 77 -10.46 -4.10 -23.27
CA THR A 77 -9.06 -4.47 -23.54
C THR A 77 -8.57 -5.58 -22.61
N LYS A 78 -7.49 -6.24 -23.04
CA LYS A 78 -6.68 -7.13 -22.20
C LYS A 78 -5.41 -6.44 -21.68
N ASP A 79 -5.29 -5.13 -21.87
CA ASP A 79 -4.16 -4.34 -21.36
C ASP A 79 -4.45 -4.02 -19.90
N VAL A 80 -3.80 -4.77 -19.00
CA VAL A 80 -3.84 -4.54 -17.56
C VAL A 80 -2.57 -3.82 -17.18
N ARG A 81 -2.72 -2.73 -16.43
CA ARG A 81 -1.61 -1.96 -15.88
C ARG A 81 -1.77 -1.82 -14.39
N ILE A 82 -0.67 -1.64 -13.69
CA ILE A 82 -0.65 -1.20 -12.31
C ILE A 82 0.10 0.12 -12.21
N ALA A 83 -0.42 1.05 -11.41
CA ALA A 83 0.35 2.16 -10.87
C ALA A 83 0.97 1.73 -9.55
N ILE A 84 2.24 2.05 -9.38
CA ILE A 84 3.00 1.84 -8.15
C ILE A 84 3.41 3.21 -7.62
N ARG A 85 3.07 3.49 -6.37
CA ARG A 85 3.48 4.71 -5.66
C ARG A 85 4.00 4.34 -4.28
N THR A 86 5.11 4.96 -3.87
CA THR A 86 5.61 4.85 -2.51
C THR A 86 5.07 6.00 -1.64
N ALA A 87 4.96 5.78 -0.32
CA ALA A 87 4.59 6.85 0.60
C ALA A 87 5.61 7.99 0.54
N ARG A 88 6.91 7.69 0.50
CA ARG A 88 7.96 8.71 0.33
C ARG A 88 7.73 9.64 -0.87
N MET A 89 7.38 9.08 -2.03
CA MET A 89 7.05 9.87 -3.22
C MET A 89 5.77 10.69 -3.02
N GLY A 90 4.76 10.13 -2.33
CA GLY A 90 3.56 10.86 -1.95
C GLY A 90 3.86 12.05 -1.03
N THR A 91 4.60 11.82 0.05
CA THR A 91 5.03 12.83 1.03
C THR A 91 5.89 13.93 0.40
N ALA A 92 6.71 13.58 -0.61
CA ALA A 92 7.48 14.55 -1.39
C ALA A 92 6.56 15.51 -2.16
N LEU A 93 5.46 15.01 -2.74
CA LEU A 93 4.47 15.82 -3.46
C LEU A 93 3.58 16.65 -2.52
N SER A 94 3.18 16.09 -1.37
CA SER A 94 2.32 16.81 -0.41
C SER A 94 3.07 17.98 0.25
N GLY A 95 4.40 17.98 0.26
CA GLY A 95 5.23 18.97 0.94
C GLY A 95 5.55 18.61 2.39
N GLU A 96 4.96 17.54 2.92
CA GLU A 96 5.11 17.06 4.30
C GLU A 96 6.54 16.57 4.62
N ARG A 97 7.37 16.33 3.61
CA ARG A 97 8.78 15.95 3.81
C ARG A 97 9.59 17.01 4.57
N PHE A 98 9.09 18.24 4.60
CA PHE A 98 9.74 19.35 5.26
C PHE A 98 8.90 19.75 6.46
N GLU A 99 9.44 19.52 7.66
CA GLU A 99 8.89 20.09 8.87
C GLU A 99 8.92 21.62 8.70
N ALA A 100 7.74 22.24 8.53
CA ALA A 100 7.62 23.66 8.73
C ALA A 100 8.10 23.94 10.16
N ASN A 101 8.85 25.02 10.34
CA ASN A 101 9.37 25.40 11.65
C ASN A 101 8.21 25.56 12.63
N HIS A 102 8.01 24.58 13.52
CA HIS A 102 7.14 24.72 14.68
C HIS A 102 7.80 25.67 15.67
N ASP A 103 7.71 26.97 15.39
CA ASP A 103 8.01 28.02 16.34
C ASP A 103 7.09 27.85 17.57
N PRO A 104 7.61 27.94 18.82
CA PRO A 104 6.81 27.97 20.05
C PRO A 104 5.63 28.95 20.07
N ALA A 105 5.64 29.99 19.24
CA ALA A 105 4.56 30.96 19.04
C ALA A 105 3.39 30.42 18.21
N ASN A 106 3.61 29.38 17.39
CA ASN A 106 2.62 28.71 16.54
C ASN A 106 2.45 27.22 16.88
N ASP A 107 3.10 26.73 17.94
CA ASP A 107 2.93 25.37 18.42
C ASP A 107 1.57 25.18 19.11
N CYS A 108 0.55 24.89 18.31
CA CYS A 108 -0.78 24.56 18.80
C CYS A 108 -0.85 23.17 19.47
N SER A 109 0.24 22.39 19.50
CA SER A 109 0.24 21.06 20.13
C SER A 109 0.03 21.11 21.64
N ALA A 110 0.27 22.27 22.27
CA ALA A 110 -0.09 22.53 23.67
C ALA A 110 -1.61 22.69 23.90
N TYR A 111 -2.40 22.88 22.84
CA TYR A 111 -3.86 22.92 22.87
C TYR A 111 -4.44 21.55 22.48
N ASP A 112 -4.03 20.54 23.23
CA ASP A 112 -4.57 19.19 23.19
C ASP A 112 -5.99 19.21 23.78
N GLU A 113 -6.98 19.49 22.95
CA GLU A 113 -8.28 18.82 22.92
C GLU A 113 -9.22 19.53 21.94
N VAL A 114 -9.82 18.73 21.06
CA VAL A 114 -10.87 19.06 20.11
C VAL A 114 -12.03 19.73 20.86
N GLY A 115 -12.07 21.06 20.94
CA GLY A 115 -13.14 21.69 21.71
C GLY A 115 -13.29 23.20 21.63
N ASP A 116 -12.22 23.99 21.75
CA ASP A 116 -12.47 25.41 22.00
C ASP A 116 -11.38 26.40 21.54
N CYS A 117 -11.36 26.73 20.25
CA CYS A 117 -10.66 27.94 19.75
C CYS A 117 -11.36 29.25 20.16
N THR A 118 -12.42 29.23 20.98
CA THR A 118 -13.18 30.44 21.31
C THR A 118 -12.44 31.35 22.30
N MET A 119 -11.34 30.89 22.93
CA MET A 119 -10.45 31.76 23.71
C MET A 119 -9.59 32.70 22.87
N CYS A 120 -9.35 32.43 21.57
CA CYS A 120 -8.64 33.36 20.67
C CYS A 120 -9.47 34.64 20.37
N LEU A 121 -10.77 34.66 20.72
CA LEU A 121 -11.66 35.83 20.56
C LEU A 121 -11.68 36.78 21.76
N SER A 122 -11.13 36.38 22.92
CA SER A 122 -11.30 37.13 24.16
C SER A 122 -10.24 38.22 24.40
N SER A 123 -9.12 38.19 23.67
CA SER A 123 -8.09 39.23 23.64
C SER A 123 -8.27 40.22 22.48
N GLY A 124 -9.49 40.72 22.31
CA GLY A 124 -9.76 42.08 21.83
C GLY A 124 -8.96 42.58 20.62
N GLY A 125 -9.03 41.89 19.49
CA GLY A 125 -8.54 42.40 18.21
C GLY A 125 -9.01 41.53 17.07
N ALA A 126 -10.13 41.89 16.42
CA ALA A 126 -10.71 41.16 15.29
C ALA A 126 -9.88 41.25 13.98
N GLY A 127 -8.55 41.34 14.08
CA GLY A 127 -7.62 41.46 12.95
C GLY A 127 -6.72 40.25 12.76
N ASP A 128 -6.31 39.59 13.85
CA ASP A 128 -5.23 38.60 13.80
C ASP A 128 -5.70 37.30 14.47
N ASN A 129 -6.22 36.37 13.67
CA ASN A 129 -6.50 35.02 14.14
C ASN A 129 -5.15 34.31 14.38
N VAL A 130 -4.63 34.41 15.61
CA VAL A 130 -3.39 33.74 16.10
C VAL A 130 -3.50 32.20 16.07
N CYS A 131 -4.69 31.68 15.75
CA CYS A 131 -5.01 30.25 15.71
C CYS A 131 -5.40 29.83 14.28
N GLN A 132 -4.89 30.51 13.24
CA GLN A 132 -4.98 29.97 11.88
C GLN A 132 -4.16 28.69 11.83
N ALA A 133 -4.78 27.62 11.33
CA ALA A 133 -4.16 26.31 11.21
C ALA A 133 -2.72 26.47 10.72
N VAL A 134 -1.80 25.98 11.55
CA VAL A 134 -0.38 25.88 11.27
C VAL A 134 -0.23 25.35 9.85
N ASP A 135 0.40 26.17 9.01
CA ASP A 135 0.80 26.00 7.63
C ASP A 135 0.36 24.67 6.98
N ASP A 136 -0.68 24.72 6.13
CA ASP A 136 -0.94 23.63 5.19
C ASP A 136 0.38 23.29 4.50
N PRO A 137 0.78 21.99 4.45
CA PRO A 137 2.06 21.61 3.86
C PRO A 137 2.11 22.19 2.45
N THR A 138 3.15 22.99 2.17
CA THR A 138 3.23 23.69 0.88
C THR A 138 3.52 22.67 -0.20
N PRO A 139 2.55 22.31 -1.07
CA PRO A 139 2.76 21.26 -2.04
C PRO A 139 3.84 21.70 -3.00
N ARG A 140 4.82 20.83 -3.25
CA ARG A 140 5.90 21.11 -4.18
C ARG A 140 5.52 20.60 -5.56
N VAL A 141 5.89 21.35 -6.58
CA VAL A 141 5.55 21.04 -7.97
C VAL A 141 6.83 20.81 -8.74
N ASP A 142 6.99 19.63 -9.34
CA ASP A 142 8.02 19.39 -10.35
C ASP A 142 7.71 20.27 -11.57
N PRO A 143 8.60 21.21 -11.96
CA PRO A 143 8.37 22.07 -13.12
C PRO A 143 8.20 21.30 -14.45
N ALA A 144 8.77 20.10 -14.56
CA ALA A 144 8.64 19.22 -15.71
C ALA A 144 7.40 18.31 -15.64
N ASP A 145 6.77 18.22 -14.47
CA ASP A 145 5.56 17.43 -14.25
C ASP A 145 4.57 18.11 -13.28
N PRO A 146 3.95 19.22 -13.70
CA PRO A 146 3.08 20.01 -12.83
C PRO A 146 1.82 19.27 -12.36
N ASP A 147 1.48 18.14 -13.00
CA ASP A 147 0.31 17.32 -12.68
C ASP A 147 0.68 16.07 -11.84
N GLY A 148 1.96 15.86 -11.50
CA GLY A 148 2.44 14.69 -10.74
C GLY A 148 2.14 13.34 -11.40
N LYS A 149 2.16 13.28 -12.73
CA LYS A 149 1.92 12.05 -13.51
C LYS A 149 3.04 11.03 -13.38
N ASN A 150 4.25 11.49 -13.09
CA ASN A 150 5.48 10.73 -12.99
C ASN A 150 5.76 10.25 -11.56
N ALA A 151 5.01 10.69 -10.56
CA ALA A 151 5.05 10.12 -9.21
C ALA A 151 4.56 8.66 -9.14
N ASN A 152 3.90 8.17 -10.19
CA ASN A 152 3.49 6.78 -10.30
C ASN A 152 4.36 6.04 -11.33
N ALA A 153 4.92 4.91 -10.94
CA ALA A 153 5.46 3.95 -11.88
C ALA A 153 4.31 3.17 -12.52
N LEU A 154 4.05 3.39 -13.81
CA LEU A 154 3.03 2.67 -14.58
C LEU A 154 3.64 1.49 -15.32
N VAL A 155 3.19 0.27 -15.01
CA VAL A 155 3.72 -0.96 -15.60
C VAL A 155 2.62 -1.89 -16.09
N ALA A 156 2.83 -2.53 -17.23
CA ALA A 156 1.93 -3.56 -17.75
C ALA A 156 2.07 -4.86 -16.94
N LEU A 157 0.94 -5.43 -16.55
CA LEU A 157 0.81 -6.69 -15.82
C LEU A 157 0.23 -7.77 -16.74
N ASP A 158 0.63 -9.01 -16.54
CA ASP A 158 -0.07 -10.13 -17.16
C ASP A 158 -1.55 -10.17 -16.74
N LEU A 159 -2.41 -10.60 -17.67
CA LEU A 159 -3.85 -10.73 -17.39
C LEU A 159 -4.13 -11.93 -16.51
N ASN A 160 -3.36 -13.01 -16.66
CA ASN A 160 -3.54 -14.26 -15.94
C ASN A 160 -2.21 -14.64 -15.28
N PRO A 161 -2.26 -15.25 -14.08
CA PRO A 161 -1.06 -15.78 -13.47
C PRO A 161 -0.45 -16.92 -14.29
N ASP A 162 0.84 -17.17 -14.10
CA ASP A 162 1.53 -18.35 -14.62
C ASP A 162 1.10 -19.65 -13.92
N ALA A 163 1.78 -20.77 -14.21
CA ALA A 163 1.45 -22.06 -13.61
C ALA A 163 1.73 -22.14 -12.09
N GLN A 164 2.48 -21.18 -11.56
CA GLN A 164 2.84 -21.03 -10.16
C GLN A 164 1.93 -20.02 -9.45
N GLY A 165 0.94 -19.45 -10.14
CA GLY A 165 0.06 -18.46 -9.56
C GLY A 165 0.72 -17.07 -9.47
N VAL A 166 1.70 -16.75 -10.32
CA VAL A 166 2.41 -15.46 -10.29
C VAL A 166 2.04 -14.61 -11.50
N CYS A 167 1.71 -13.36 -11.25
CA CYS A 167 1.46 -12.34 -12.26
C CYS A 167 2.72 -11.50 -12.46
N HIS A 168 3.26 -11.47 -13.67
CA HIS A 168 4.51 -10.77 -13.97
C HIS A 168 4.27 -9.43 -14.63
N THR A 169 5.17 -8.48 -14.38
CA THR A 169 5.26 -7.28 -15.19
C THR A 169 6.08 -7.50 -16.45
N LYS A 170 5.71 -6.78 -17.51
CA LYS A 170 6.33 -6.94 -18.84
C LYS A 170 7.50 -5.99 -19.12
N ALA A 171 7.66 -4.97 -18.29
CA ALA A 171 8.64 -3.92 -18.50
C ALA A 171 9.08 -3.31 -17.17
N GLU A 172 10.19 -2.57 -17.24
CA GLU A 172 10.56 -1.60 -16.23
C GLU A 172 9.53 -0.46 -16.18
N ALA A 173 9.27 0.06 -14.98
CA ALA A 173 8.56 1.32 -14.81
C ALA A 173 9.31 2.24 -13.87
N THR A 174 9.25 3.54 -14.16
CA THR A 174 9.91 4.59 -13.39
C THR A 174 8.86 5.49 -12.74
N ALA A 175 9.06 5.80 -11.47
CA ALA A 175 8.50 6.98 -10.83
C ALA A 175 9.64 7.99 -10.61
N SER A 176 9.44 9.26 -10.91
CA SER A 176 10.49 10.28 -10.78
C SER A 176 9.88 11.66 -10.61
N GLU A 177 10.37 12.41 -9.64
CA GLU A 177 10.02 13.80 -9.40
C GLU A 177 11.30 14.61 -9.11
N SER A 178 11.37 15.82 -9.66
CA SER A 178 12.50 16.75 -9.50
C SER A 178 12.00 18.10 -9.00
N PHE A 179 12.32 18.41 -7.75
CA PHE A 179 11.85 19.63 -7.10
C PHE A 179 12.96 20.68 -7.10
N ARG A 180 12.64 21.91 -7.52
CA ARG A 180 13.55 23.07 -7.45
C ARG A 180 13.66 23.61 -6.03
N ALA A 181 14.78 24.22 -5.65
CA ALA A 181 14.86 24.91 -4.37
C ALA A 181 13.83 26.05 -4.28
N GLU A 182 13.19 26.20 -3.13
CA GLU A 182 12.16 27.22 -2.89
C GLU A 182 12.34 27.87 -1.53
N VAL A 183 12.03 29.15 -1.43
CA VAL A 183 11.85 29.86 -0.16
C VAL A 183 10.43 30.35 -0.14
N VAL A 184 9.69 29.99 0.91
CA VAL A 184 8.28 30.34 1.08
C VAL A 184 8.17 31.26 2.28
N ASP A 185 7.48 32.38 2.09
CA ASP A 185 7.11 33.27 3.18
C ASP A 185 6.00 32.60 4.00
N LEU A 186 6.24 32.46 5.30
CA LEU A 186 5.30 31.86 6.24
C LEU A 186 4.29 32.90 6.71
N VAL A 187 3.14 32.44 7.21
CA VAL A 187 2.04 33.31 7.65
C VAL A 187 2.48 34.23 8.82
N ASP A 188 3.45 33.80 9.61
CA ASP A 188 4.03 34.55 10.73
C ASP A 188 5.07 35.62 10.31
N GLY A 189 5.32 35.77 8.99
CA GLY A 189 6.34 36.67 8.46
C GLY A 189 7.77 36.10 8.49
N GLY A 190 7.93 34.83 8.90
CA GLY A 190 9.14 34.03 8.74
C GLY A 190 9.30 33.52 7.31
N THR A 191 10.34 32.72 7.10
CA THR A 191 10.59 32.04 5.81
C THR A 191 11.01 30.60 6.04
N ALA A 192 10.45 29.68 5.26
CA ALA A 192 10.92 28.30 5.17
C ALA A 192 11.73 28.09 3.89
N SER A 193 12.84 27.34 3.99
CA SER A 193 13.69 27.03 2.84
C SER A 193 13.62 25.53 2.54
N PHE A 194 13.21 25.20 1.32
CA PHE A 194 13.08 23.85 0.82
C PHE A 194 14.20 23.59 -0.20
N PRO A 195 15.16 22.68 0.07
CA PRO A 195 16.23 22.39 -0.87
C PRO A 195 15.71 21.77 -2.16
N ALA A 196 16.47 21.95 -3.25
CA ALA A 196 16.25 21.18 -4.47
C ALA A 196 16.60 19.72 -4.21
N PHE A 197 15.78 18.80 -4.71
CA PHE A 197 16.11 17.38 -4.68
C PHE A 197 15.48 16.65 -5.86
N THR A 198 16.01 15.48 -6.20
CA THR A 198 15.40 14.59 -7.20
C THR A 198 15.29 13.20 -6.63
N GLU A 199 14.08 12.66 -6.64
CA GLU A 199 13.77 11.32 -6.16
C GLU A 199 13.29 10.46 -7.32
N ARG A 200 13.82 9.23 -7.41
CA ARG A 200 13.52 8.31 -8.50
C ARG A 200 13.46 6.87 -8.01
N TYR A 201 12.41 6.17 -8.41
CA TYR A 201 12.27 4.72 -8.28
C TYR A 201 12.19 4.08 -9.65
N VAL A 202 12.96 3.01 -9.86
CA VAL A 202 12.87 2.17 -11.05
C VAL A 202 12.51 0.76 -10.61
N TRP A 203 11.29 0.34 -10.96
CA TRP A 203 10.73 -0.96 -10.62
C TRP A 203 10.94 -1.94 -11.77
N LYS A 204 11.47 -3.11 -11.45
CA LYS A 204 11.71 -4.23 -12.37
C LYS A 204 11.21 -5.52 -11.78
N ASN A 205 10.84 -6.47 -12.66
CA ASN A 205 10.49 -7.83 -12.27
C ASN A 205 9.47 -7.86 -11.11
N VAL A 206 8.43 -7.03 -11.21
CA VAL A 206 7.38 -6.98 -10.17
C VAL A 206 6.52 -8.22 -10.36
N ASN A 207 6.58 -9.11 -9.38
CA ASN A 207 5.91 -10.41 -9.40
C ASN A 207 4.86 -10.40 -8.30
N ILE A 208 3.59 -10.45 -8.68
CA ILE A 208 2.46 -10.45 -7.73
C ILE A 208 1.97 -11.88 -7.58
N VAL A 209 1.95 -12.39 -6.35
CA VAL A 209 1.40 -13.72 -6.06
C VAL A 209 -0.11 -13.62 -6.11
N ASN A 210 -0.74 -14.46 -6.91
CA ASN A 210 -2.17 -14.50 -7.14
C ASN A 210 -2.66 -15.96 -7.15
N THR A 211 -2.57 -16.58 -5.97
CA THR A 211 -3.11 -17.92 -5.69
C THR A 211 -4.43 -17.82 -4.95
N THR A 212 -5.12 -18.94 -4.75
CA THR A 212 -6.32 -18.98 -3.89
C THR A 212 -6.03 -18.59 -2.44
N SER A 213 -4.80 -18.84 -1.98
CA SER A 213 -4.36 -18.50 -0.63
C SER A 213 -3.88 -17.06 -0.52
N PHE A 214 -3.33 -16.51 -1.60
CA PHE A 214 -2.74 -15.17 -1.66
C PHE A 214 -3.21 -14.46 -2.92
N PRO A 215 -4.45 -13.93 -2.95
CA PRO A 215 -5.01 -13.30 -4.15
C PRO A 215 -4.49 -11.86 -4.29
N GLY A 216 -3.26 -11.71 -4.79
CA GLY A 216 -2.68 -10.39 -5.05
C GLY A 216 -2.17 -9.66 -3.81
N THR A 217 -1.94 -10.37 -2.70
CA THR A 217 -1.57 -9.79 -1.39
C THR A 217 -0.09 -9.94 -1.04
N LEU A 218 0.72 -10.51 -1.94
CA LEU A 218 2.17 -10.60 -1.82
C LEU A 218 2.83 -10.18 -3.13
N PHE A 219 3.98 -9.52 -3.04
CA PHE A 219 4.80 -9.27 -4.23
C PHE A 219 6.30 -9.28 -3.94
N THR A 220 7.08 -9.52 -5.00
CA THR A 220 8.51 -9.23 -5.02
C THR A 220 8.84 -8.29 -6.17
N ALA A 221 9.94 -7.54 -6.04
CA ALA A 221 10.45 -6.70 -7.12
C ALA A 221 11.96 -6.48 -6.98
N GLU A 222 12.55 -5.97 -8.05
CA GLU A 222 13.86 -5.32 -8.01
C GLU A 222 13.65 -3.82 -8.14
N VAL A 223 14.33 -3.06 -7.28
CA VAL A 223 14.16 -1.60 -7.22
C VAL A 223 15.51 -0.93 -7.29
N THR A 224 15.68 -0.01 -8.23
CA THR A 224 16.76 0.97 -8.19
C THR A 224 16.18 2.27 -7.65
N TYR A 225 16.73 2.75 -6.55
CA TYR A 225 16.32 4.00 -5.91
C TYR A 225 17.46 5.03 -5.98
N SER A 226 17.11 6.25 -6.36
CA SER A 226 18.04 7.36 -6.43
C SER A 226 17.46 8.57 -5.71
N LEU A 227 18.29 9.20 -4.88
CA LEU A 227 18.00 10.47 -4.22
C LEU A 227 19.25 11.34 -4.31
N ASP A 228 19.12 12.55 -4.84
CA ASP A 228 20.19 13.57 -4.86
C ASP A 228 21.53 13.09 -5.40
N GLY A 229 21.47 12.30 -6.48
CA GLY A 229 22.63 11.78 -7.19
C GLY A 229 23.28 10.56 -6.55
N CYS A 230 22.82 10.09 -5.38
CA CYS A 230 23.15 8.74 -4.92
C CYS A 230 22.24 7.72 -5.59
N THR A 231 22.67 6.47 -5.70
CA THR A 231 21.85 5.38 -6.25
C THR A 231 22.17 4.07 -5.55
N ASP A 232 21.11 3.36 -5.18
CA ASP A 232 21.17 2.03 -4.57
C ASP A 232 20.24 1.06 -5.31
N GLU A 233 20.60 -0.22 -5.28
CA GLU A 233 19.81 -1.32 -5.83
C GLU A 233 19.31 -2.22 -4.71
N TYR A 234 18.06 -2.69 -4.82
CA TYR A 234 17.36 -3.46 -3.79
C TYR A 234 16.63 -4.66 -4.39
N THR A 235 16.44 -5.70 -3.57
CA THR A 235 15.23 -6.53 -3.67
C THR A 235 14.16 -5.93 -2.76
N ALA A 236 12.93 -5.85 -3.25
CA ALA A 236 11.77 -5.48 -2.46
C ALA A 236 10.86 -6.70 -2.29
N GLU A 237 10.37 -6.90 -1.07
CA GLU A 237 9.31 -7.85 -0.74
C GLU A 237 8.21 -7.11 -0.01
N GLY A 238 6.96 -7.30 -0.42
CA GLY A 238 5.84 -6.66 0.26
C GLY A 238 4.65 -7.58 0.45
N PHE A 239 3.88 -7.29 1.49
CA PHE A 239 2.63 -7.98 1.77
C PHE A 239 1.53 -6.98 2.20
N TRP A 240 0.29 -7.39 2.00
CA TRP A 240 -0.90 -6.58 2.24
C TRP A 240 -1.86 -7.27 3.22
N PRO A 241 -2.59 -6.52 4.07
CA PRO A 241 -2.45 -5.08 4.28
C PRO A 241 -1.25 -4.72 5.18
N LEU A 242 -0.82 -3.46 5.11
CA LEU A 242 -0.02 -2.83 6.15
C LEU A 242 -0.86 -2.72 7.43
N VAL A 243 -0.31 -3.20 8.54
CA VAL A 243 -0.95 -3.15 9.85
C VAL A 243 0.05 -2.59 10.83
N THR A 244 -0.29 -1.50 11.50
CA THR A 244 0.51 -0.94 12.59
C THR A 244 0.34 -1.78 13.85
N CYS A 245 1.38 -1.84 14.68
CA CYS A 245 1.36 -2.67 15.87
C CYS A 245 2.20 -2.07 17.00
N SER A 246 1.76 -2.34 18.23
CA SER A 246 2.54 -2.12 19.45
C SER A 246 3.06 -3.43 20.06
N ASP A 247 2.45 -4.56 19.71
CA ASP A 247 2.80 -5.91 20.16
C ASP A 247 2.34 -6.98 19.15
N ASP A 248 2.72 -8.24 19.38
CA ASP A 248 2.37 -9.36 18.49
C ASP A 248 0.87 -9.65 18.43
N LEU A 249 0.09 -9.32 19.47
CA LEU A 249 -1.36 -9.55 19.46
C LEU A 249 -2.05 -8.61 18.49
N ALA A 250 -1.55 -7.39 18.30
CA ALA A 250 -2.04 -6.47 17.26
C ALA A 250 -1.88 -7.04 15.83
N CYS A 251 -0.91 -7.93 15.62
CA CYS A 251 -0.69 -8.61 14.35
C CYS A 251 -1.51 -9.89 14.18
N SER A 252 -2.14 -10.41 15.24
CA SER A 252 -2.89 -11.66 15.21
C SER A 252 -4.02 -11.62 14.17
N PRO A 253 -4.08 -12.59 13.23
CA PRO A 253 -5.22 -12.73 12.33
C PRO A 253 -6.55 -12.94 13.05
N GLU A 254 -6.51 -13.47 14.27
CA GLU A 254 -7.66 -13.78 15.10
C GLU A 254 -7.89 -12.68 16.15
N ALA A 255 -9.16 -12.38 16.44
CA ALA A 255 -9.53 -11.47 17.52
C ALA A 255 -9.14 -12.04 18.90
N ASN A 256 -8.81 -11.15 19.83
CA ASN A 256 -8.56 -11.50 21.23
C ASN A 256 -9.23 -10.47 22.15
N VAL A 257 -10.52 -10.65 22.36
CA VAL A 257 -11.37 -9.72 23.14
C VAL A 257 -10.89 -9.54 24.58
N ASP A 258 -10.34 -10.60 25.19
CA ASP A 258 -9.85 -10.58 26.57
C ASP A 258 -8.57 -9.73 26.71
N ALA A 259 -7.79 -9.61 25.63
CA ALA A 259 -6.61 -8.76 25.55
C ALA A 259 -6.90 -7.37 24.95
N GLY A 260 -8.17 -7.01 24.73
CA GLY A 260 -8.58 -5.72 24.18
C GLY A 260 -8.62 -5.64 22.65
N TYR A 261 -8.35 -6.74 21.94
CA TYR A 261 -8.39 -6.81 20.48
C TYR A 261 -9.74 -7.35 20.00
N ALA A 262 -10.71 -6.45 19.82
CA ALA A 262 -12.07 -6.81 19.42
C ALA A 262 -12.17 -7.50 18.04
N TYR A 263 -11.18 -7.28 17.18
CA TYR A 263 -11.08 -7.83 15.83
C TYR A 263 -9.68 -8.38 15.59
N GLY A 264 -9.54 -9.28 14.63
CA GLY A 264 -8.23 -9.69 14.12
C GLY A 264 -7.64 -8.63 13.19
N SER A 265 -6.33 -8.73 12.94
CA SER A 265 -5.57 -7.78 12.11
C SER A 265 -5.97 -7.77 10.62
N GLY A 266 -6.72 -8.78 10.16
CA GLY A 266 -7.02 -8.99 8.75
C GLY A 266 -5.85 -9.57 7.94
N LEU A 267 -4.70 -9.83 8.57
CA LEU A 267 -3.56 -10.49 7.94
C LEU A 267 -3.84 -11.97 7.67
N ASN A 268 -3.24 -12.51 6.62
CA ASN A 268 -3.36 -13.92 6.31
C ASN A 268 -2.63 -14.77 7.38
N PRO A 269 -3.29 -15.78 8.01
CA PRO A 269 -2.63 -16.63 9.01
C PRO A 269 -1.37 -17.35 8.53
N ALA A 270 -1.24 -17.62 7.23
CA ALA A 270 -0.05 -18.23 6.66
C ALA A 270 1.20 -17.34 6.74
N PHE A 271 1.03 -16.02 6.91
CA PHE A 271 2.14 -15.07 7.09
C PHE A 271 2.83 -15.21 8.44
N LYS A 272 2.17 -15.89 9.41
CA LYS A 272 2.62 -15.97 10.81
C LYS A 272 3.09 -14.61 11.33
N PRO A 273 2.23 -13.58 11.20
CA PRO A 273 2.66 -12.20 11.36
C PRO A 273 3.12 -11.96 12.80
N ARG A 274 4.12 -11.09 12.94
CA ARG A 274 4.66 -10.63 14.23
C ARG A 274 4.86 -9.13 14.18
N CYS A 275 4.94 -8.49 15.32
CA CYS A 275 5.20 -7.06 15.38
C CYS A 275 6.71 -6.79 15.32
N ASP A 276 7.13 -5.92 14.40
CA ASP A 276 8.40 -5.23 14.55
C ASP A 276 8.15 -3.94 15.33
N THR A 277 8.43 -3.97 16.63
CA THR A 277 8.20 -2.83 17.53
C THR A 277 9.14 -1.65 17.28
N THR A 278 10.21 -1.84 16.50
CA THR A 278 11.09 -0.74 16.08
C THR A 278 10.43 0.04 14.94
N LEU A 279 9.83 -0.68 13.98
CA LEU A 279 9.12 -0.07 12.87
C LEU A 279 7.66 0.30 13.20
N GLY A 280 7.09 -0.30 14.25
CA GLY A 280 5.69 -0.12 14.62
C GLY A 280 4.71 -0.77 13.64
N VAL A 281 5.15 -1.77 12.87
CA VAL A 281 4.33 -2.46 11.86
C VAL A 281 4.49 -3.96 11.94
N CYS A 282 3.45 -4.67 11.54
CA CYS A 282 3.50 -6.12 11.40
C CYS A 282 4.45 -6.50 10.27
N VAL A 283 5.16 -7.61 10.44
CA VAL A 283 6.10 -8.20 9.50
C VAL A 283 5.81 -9.70 9.34
N LEU A 284 6.35 -10.32 8.28
CA LEU A 284 6.28 -11.78 8.13
C LEU A 284 7.00 -12.49 9.29
N GLY A 285 6.50 -13.66 9.67
CA GLY A 285 7.13 -14.48 10.71
C GLY A 285 8.56 -14.89 10.36
N GLU A 286 9.34 -15.22 11.37
CA GLU A 286 10.76 -15.54 11.21
C GLU A 286 11.00 -16.67 10.18
N GLY A 287 11.94 -16.45 9.26
CA GLY A 287 12.29 -17.39 8.20
C GLY A 287 11.28 -17.47 7.05
N LEU A 288 10.20 -16.68 7.07
CA LEU A 288 9.30 -16.53 5.92
C LEU A 288 9.75 -15.36 5.05
N THR A 289 9.77 -15.62 3.75
CA THR A 289 9.89 -14.62 2.68
C THR A 289 8.69 -14.73 1.76
N VAL A 290 8.41 -13.69 0.96
CA VAL A 290 7.37 -13.78 -0.07
C VAL A 290 7.64 -14.96 -1.01
N SER A 291 8.90 -15.13 -1.40
CA SER A 291 9.35 -16.24 -2.24
C SER A 291 9.05 -17.61 -1.61
N SER A 292 9.21 -17.74 -0.29
CA SER A 292 8.92 -18.98 0.44
C SER A 292 7.43 -19.30 0.56
N LEU A 293 6.57 -18.28 0.50
CA LEU A 293 5.12 -18.41 0.58
C LEU A 293 4.51 -18.72 -0.79
N ALA A 294 5.06 -18.13 -1.85
CA ALA A 294 4.62 -18.35 -3.23
C ALA A 294 4.89 -19.78 -3.74
N GLY A 295 5.92 -20.45 -3.22
CA GLY A 295 6.31 -21.81 -3.64
C GLY A 295 5.59 -22.96 -2.91
N ARG A 296 4.59 -22.67 -2.07
CA ARG A 296 3.82 -23.65 -1.28
C ARG A 296 2.44 -23.87 -1.85
#